data_AF-A0A2N2PZ18-F1
#
_entry.id   AF-A0A2N2PZ18-F1
#
_cell.length_a   1.000
_cell.length_b   1.000
_cell.length_c   1.000
_cell.angle_alpha   90.00
_cell.angle_beta   90.00
_cell.angle_gamma   90.00
#
_symmetry.space_group_name_H-M   'P 1'
#
loop_
_entity.id
_entity.type
_entity.pdbx_description
1 polymer ?
#
loop_
_entity_poly.entity_id
_entity_poly.type
_entity_poly.pdbx_seq_one_letter_code
_entity_poly.pdbx_strand_id
1 'polypeptide(L)' 'MAQKQPFTWKPSDVIEVANASDENISLELDSGPLRLDSGRTLRMTASALQQPQLVALVDAGKVKVQPSRRR' A
#
# COMPACT_ATOMS: atom_id res chain seq x y z
N MET A 1 4.23 5.00 33.73
CA MET A 1 4.99 4.30 32.68
C MET A 1 4.01 3.96 31.57
N ALA A 2 4.17 4.49 30.35
CA ALA A 2 3.26 4.18 29.25
C ALA A 2 3.48 2.72 28.82
N GLN A 3 2.46 1.87 28.95
CA GLN A 3 2.51 0.50 28.49
C GLN A 3 2.66 0.51 26.96
N LYS A 4 3.77 -0.02 26.46
CA LYS A 4 4.02 -0.18 25.02
C LYS A 4 3.03 -1.23 24.52
N GLN A 5 1.90 -0.79 23.97
CA GLN A 5 0.94 -1.71 23.35
C GLN A 5 1.67 -2.50 22.25
N PRO A 6 1.53 -3.82 22.20
CA PRO A 6 2.14 -4.60 21.12
C PRO A 6 1.55 -4.09 19.81
N PHE A 7 2.41 -3.74 18.86
CA PHE A 7 1.98 -3.43 17.50
C PHE A 7 1.13 -4.61 17.01
N THR A 8 -0.08 -4.32 16.51
CA THR A 8 -1.01 -5.34 16.01
C THR A 8 -0.61 -5.89 14.62
N TRP A 9 0.46 -5.37 14.02
CA TRP A 9 0.96 -5.75 12.69
C TRP A 9 2.33 -6.41 12.78
N LYS A 10 2.60 -7.42 11.94
CA LYS A 10 3.92 -8.04 11.81
C LYS A 10 4.69 -7.34 10.69
N PRO A 11 6.01 -7.15 10.80
CA PRO A 11 6.78 -6.51 9.74
C PRO A 11 6.83 -7.26 8.40
N SER A 12 6.56 -8.57 8.42
CA SER A 12 6.32 -9.39 7.23
C SER A 12 5.11 -8.93 6.43
N ASP A 13 4.21 -8.16 7.06
CA ASP A 13 2.95 -7.73 6.49
C ASP A 13 3.11 -6.42 5.72
N VAL A 14 4.33 -5.94 5.48
CA VAL A 14 4.56 -4.72 4.68
C VAL A 14 4.78 -5.10 3.22
N ILE A 15 4.00 -4.48 2.35
CA ILE A 15 4.12 -4.57 0.90
C ILE A 15 4.59 -3.23 0.33
N GLU A 16 5.23 -3.30 -0.83
CA GLU A 16 5.53 -2.15 -1.67
C GLU A 16 4.50 -2.09 -2.80
N VAL A 17 3.87 -0.94 -2.94
CA VAL A 17 2.84 -0.62 -3.93
C VAL A 17 3.44 0.42 -4.86
N ALA A 18 3.70 0.03 -6.10
CA ALA A 18 4.32 0.88 -7.11
C ALA A 18 3.30 1.28 -8.18
N ASN A 19 3.23 2.58 -8.48
CA ASN A 19 2.47 3.07 -9.62
C ASN A 19 3.25 2.78 -10.90
N ALA A 20 2.69 1.93 -11.74
CA ALA A 20 3.26 1.55 -13.02
C ALA A 20 2.63 2.34 -14.19
N SER A 21 1.66 3.21 -13.94
CA SER A 21 1.11 4.11 -14.94
C SER A 21 1.84 5.46 -14.98
N ASP A 22 1.53 6.22 -16.03
CA ASP A 22 1.92 7.60 -16.30
C ASP A 22 0.98 8.64 -15.63
N GLU A 23 -0.03 8.18 -14.90
CA GLU A 23 -1.03 9.01 -14.23
C GLU A 23 -0.85 8.98 -12.70
N ASN A 24 -1.27 10.05 -12.01
CA ASN A 24 -1.38 10.01 -10.55
C ASN A 24 -2.63 9.24 -10.15
N ILE A 25 -2.51 8.38 -9.14
CA ILE A 25 -3.61 7.55 -8.64
C ILE A 25 -4.06 8.10 -7.29
N SER A 26 -5.35 8.35 -7.16
CA SER A 26 -5.99 8.66 -5.87
C SER A 26 -6.63 7.40 -5.31
N LEU A 27 -6.21 7.01 -4.11
CA LEU A 27 -6.75 5.88 -3.35
C LEU A 27 -7.63 6.42 -2.22
N GLU A 28 -8.86 5.95 -2.13
CA GLU A 28 -9.74 6.21 -0.99
C GLU A 28 -9.55 5.08 0.01
N LEU A 29 -8.73 5.32 1.04
CA LEU A 29 -8.46 4.34 2.10
C LEU A 29 -9.30 4.66 3.34
N ASP A 30 -9.52 3.68 4.20
CA ASP A 30 -10.21 3.89 5.48
C ASP A 30 -9.50 4.93 6.38
N SER A 31 -8.19 5.08 6.22
CA SER A 31 -7.39 6.09 6.91
C SER A 31 -7.46 7.49 6.28
N GLY A 32 -8.18 7.65 5.18
CA GLY A 32 -8.29 8.87 4.38
C GLY A 32 -7.67 8.76 2.97
N PRO A 33 -7.85 9.80 2.15
CA PRO A 33 -7.37 9.81 0.77
C PRO A 33 -5.85 9.79 0.71
N LEU A 34 -5.31 8.93 -0.15
CA LEU A 34 -3.88 8.79 -0.42
C LEU A 34 -3.62 9.00 -1.90
N ARG A 35 -2.69 9.91 -2.22
CA ARG A 35 -2.22 10.10 -3.59
C ARG A 35 -0.92 9.32 -3.81
N LEU A 36 -0.91 8.49 -4.85
CA LEU A 36 0.26 7.77 -5.34
C LEU A 36 0.65 8.34 -6.71
N ASP A 37 1.70 9.17 -6.71
CA ASP A 37 2.19 9.81 -7.94
C ASP A 37 2.76 8.79 -8.94
N SER A 38 2.75 9.15 -10.22
CA SER A 38 3.29 8.32 -11.31
C SER A 38 4.75 7.92 -11.03
N GLY A 39 5.07 6.64 -11.27
CA GLY A 39 6.40 6.07 -11.07
C GLY A 39 6.88 5.99 -9.62
N ARG A 40 6.04 6.36 -8.64
CA ARG A 40 6.40 6.28 -7.22
C ARG A 40 6.05 4.93 -6.62
N THR A 41 6.69 4.64 -5.49
CA THR A 41 6.45 3.44 -4.69
C THR A 41 6.18 3.86 -3.25
N LEU A 42 5.14 3.28 -2.66
CA LEU A 42 4.77 3.47 -1.27
C LEU A 42 4.86 2.14 -0.52
N ARG A 43 5.09 2.21 0.79
CA ARG A 43 5.01 1.05 1.68
C ARG A 43 3.70 1.08 2.43
N MET A 44 2.99 -0.04 2.39
CA MET A 44 1.68 -0.19 3.00
C MET A 44 1.62 -1.53 3.73
N THR A 45 0.67 -1.69 4.65
CA THR A 45 0.36 -3.01 5.19
C THR A 45 -0.35 -3.85 4.14
N ALA A 46 -0.18 -5.16 4.18
CA ALA A 46 -0.78 -6.12 3.26
C ALA A 46 -2.30 -6.10 3.32
N SER A 47 -2.89 -5.63 4.43
CA SER A 47 -4.32 -5.35 4.54
C SER A 47 -4.83 -4.35 3.51
N ALA A 48 -3.98 -3.50 2.92
CA ALA A 48 -4.37 -2.63 1.83
C ALA A 48 -4.89 -3.40 0.60
N LEU A 49 -4.47 -4.66 0.41
CA LEU A 49 -4.99 -5.54 -0.66
C LEU A 49 -6.42 -6.02 -0.41
N GLN A 50 -7.02 -5.71 0.75
CA GLN A 50 -8.44 -5.95 0.99
C GLN A 50 -9.31 -4.82 0.40
N GLN A 51 -8.71 -3.69 0.01
CA GLN A 51 -9.42 -2.57 -0.58
C GLN A 51 -9.73 -2.86 -2.06
N PRO A 52 -11.02 -2.92 -2.46
CA PRO A 52 -11.41 -3.29 -3.82
C PRO A 52 -10.79 -2.39 -4.90
N GLN A 53 -10.60 -1.10 -4.59
CA GLN A 53 -9.98 -0.14 -5.50
C GLN A 53 -8.52 -0.52 -5.82
N LEU A 54 -7.74 -0.90 -4.80
CA LEU A 54 -6.35 -1.27 -5.00
C LEU A 54 -6.24 -2.58 -5.81
N VAL A 55 -7.10 -3.56 -5.52
CA VAL A 55 -7.17 -4.82 -6.27
C VAL A 55 -7.47 -4.55 -7.74
N ALA A 56 -8.48 -3.73 -8.05
CA ALA A 56 -8.83 -3.38 -9.42
C ALA A 56 -7.67 -2.69 -10.17
N LEU A 57 -6.89 -1.86 -9.49
CA LEU A 57 -5.70 -1.21 -10.08
C LEU A 57 -4.55 -2.19 -10.34
N VAL A 58 -4.41 -3.22 -9.49
CA VAL A 58 -3.45 -4.31 -9.69
C VAL A 58 -3.86 -5.18 -10.86
N ASP A 59 -5.12 -5.58 -10.93
CA ASP A 59 -5.67 -6.40 -12.02
C ASP A 59 -5.59 -5.66 -13.37
N ALA A 60 -5.78 -4.35 -13.36
CA ALA A 60 -5.60 -3.49 -14.54
C ALA A 60 -4.12 -3.23 -14.90
N GLY A 61 -3.16 -3.70 -14.09
CA GLY A 61 -1.73 -3.50 -14.30
C GLY A 61 -1.23 -2.07 -14.06
N LYS A 62 -2.10 -1.16 -13.59
CA LYS A 62 -1.72 0.23 -13.23
C LYS A 62 -0.88 0.28 -11.95
N VAL A 63 -1.03 -0.71 -11.07
CA VAL A 63 -0.28 -0.83 -9.83
C VAL A 63 0.42 -2.18 -9.76
N LYS A 64 1.67 -2.19 -9.31
CA LYS A 64 2.45 -3.40 -9.02
C LYS A 64 2.64 -3.54 -7.52
N VAL A 65 2.46 -4.76 -7.02
CA VAL A 65 2.63 -5.06 -5.60
C VAL A 65 3.72 -6.11 -5.41
N GLN A 66 4.60 -5.88 -4.45
CA GLN A 66 5.64 -6.84 -4.08
C GLN A 66 5.86 -6.86 -2.56
N PRO A 67 6.34 -7.97 -1.98
CA PRO A 67 6.75 -8.00 -0.58
C PRO A 67 7.82 -6.93 -0.31
N SER A 68 7.69 -6.16 0.77
CA SER A 68 8.71 -5.17 1.11
C SER A 68 9.98 -5.88 1.54
N ARG A 69 11.06 -5.63 0.80
CA ARG A 69 12.38 -6.13 1.19
C ARG A 69 12.93 -5.19 2.27
N ARG A 70 13.12 -5.73 3.48
CA ARG A 70 13.98 -5.07 4.47
C ARG A 70 15.38 -4.96 3.85
N ARG A 71 15.85 -3.73 3.63
CA ARG A 71 17.26 -3.46 3.38
C ARG A 71 18.01 -3.45 4.70
#